data_AF-A0A8S2L4Q1-F1
#
_entry.id   AF-A0A8S2L4Q1-F1
#
_cell.length_a   1.000
_cell.length_b   1.000
_cell.length_c   1.000
_cell.angle_alpha   90.00
_cell.angle_beta   90.00
_cell.angle_gamma   90.00
#
_symmetry.space_group_name_H-M   'P 1'
#
loop_
_entity.id
_entity.type
_entity.pdbx_description
1 polymer ?
#
loop_
_entity_poly.entity_id
_entity_poly.type
_entity_poly.pdbx_seq_one_letter_code
_entity_poly.pdbx_strand_id
1 'polypeptide(L)' 'MISWGESEKIIKKICLTWSQTEIAKLLLDADDEGDNKIVLDKFMEAINCLLEKDVDRNDSTLPLPMSKKSV' A
#
# COMPACT_ATOMS: atom_id res chain seq x y z
N MET A 1 15.95 -2.55 -10.25
CA MET A 1 14.57 -2.91 -10.61
C MET A 1 14.14 -4.04 -9.69
N ILE A 2 12.90 -4.03 -9.24
CA ILE A 2 12.30 -5.02 -8.32
C ILE A 2 11.31 -5.85 -9.13
N SER A 3 11.34 -7.17 -8.97
CA SER A 3 10.38 -8.04 -9.66
C SER A 3 8.97 -7.91 -9.07
N TRP A 4 7.92 -8.17 -9.85
CA TRP A 4 6.55 -8.20 -9.35
C TRP A 4 6.38 -9.07 -8.09
N GLY A 5 7.02 -10.24 -8.05
CA GLY A 5 6.92 -11.14 -6.90
C GLY A 5 7.60 -10.62 -5.64
N GLU A 6 8.63 -9.78 -5.75
CA GLU A 6 9.24 -9.10 -4.61
C GLU A 6 8.40 -7.91 -4.17
N SER A 7 7.94 -7.09 -5.12
CA SER A 7 7.06 -5.95 -4.87
C SER A 7 5.77 -6.38 -4.16
N GLU A 8 5.13 -7.46 -4.60
CA GLU A 8 3.93 -8.02 -3.99
C GLU A 8 4.16 -8.44 -2.53
N LYS A 9 5.29 -9.09 -2.23
CA LYS A 9 5.64 -9.49 -0.85
C LYS A 9 5.82 -8.29 0.05
N ILE A 10 6.36 -7.18 -0.47
CA ILE A 10 6.52 -5.94 0.29
C ILE A 10 5.15 -5.30 0.53
N ILE A 11 4.33 -5.15 -0.51
CA ILE A 11 2.98 -4.55 -0.40
C ILE A 11 2.13 -5.33 0.59
N LYS A 12 2.13 -6.67 0.53
CA LYS A 12 1.41 -7.53 1.49
C LYS A 12 1.87 -7.37 2.94
N LYS A 13 3.13 -6.97 3.18
CA LYS A 13 3.64 -6.70 4.53
C LYS A 13 3.23 -5.32 5.05
N ILE A 14 3.01 -4.36 4.15
CA ILE A 14 2.67 -2.97 4.48
C ILE A 14 1.15 -2.83 4.62
N CYS A 15 0.38 -3.34 3.66
CA CYS A 15 -1.08 -3.22 3.62
C CYS A 15 -1.73 -4.60 3.62
N LEU A 16 -2.00 -5.09 4.83
CA LEU A 16 -2.65 -6.38 5.08
C LEU A 16 -4.11 -6.43 4.63
N THR A 17 -4.72 -5.27 4.43
CA THR A 17 -6.15 -5.06 4.09
C THR A 17 -6.42 -5.11 2.58
N TRP A 18 -5.37 -5.04 1.75
CA TRP A 18 -5.52 -4.96 0.30
C TRP A 18 -5.67 -6.35 -0.32
N SER A 19 -6.62 -6.47 -1.25
CA SER A 19 -6.84 -7.69 -2.00
C SER A 19 -5.76 -7.92 -3.05
N GLN A 20 -5.57 -9.18 -3.44
CA GLN A 20 -4.65 -9.57 -4.51
C GLN A 20 -4.88 -8.78 -5.81
N THR A 21 -6.14 -8.49 -6.13
CA THR A 21 -6.52 -7.76 -7.35
C THR A 21 -6.12 -6.28 -7.27
N GLU A 22 -6.24 -5.64 -6.12
CA GLU A 22 -5.79 -4.26 -5.93
C GLU A 22 -4.27 -4.16 -6.04
N ILE A 23 -3.54 -5.11 -5.44
CA ILE A 23 -2.08 -5.18 -5.54
C ILE A 23 -1.64 -5.41 -7.00
N ALA A 24 -2.28 -6.34 -7.72
CA ALA A 24 -1.95 -6.62 -9.11
C ALA A 24 -2.17 -5.39 -10.02
N LYS A 25 -3.23 -4.61 -9.79
CA LYS A 25 -3.46 -3.35 -10.54
C LYS A 25 -2.36 -2.34 -10.27
N LEU A 26 -1.96 -2.17 -9.01
CA LEU A 26 -0.88 -1.24 -8.64
C LEU A 26 0.46 -1.62 -9.30
N LEU A 27 0.78 -2.92 -9.34
CA LEU A 27 1.99 -3.41 -9.99
C LEU A 27 1.94 -3.23 -11.51
N LEU A 28 0.77 -3.42 -12.11
CA LEU A 28 0.55 -3.18 -13.54
C LEU A 28 0.71 -1.70 -13.90
N ASP A 29 0.15 -0.79 -13.10
CA ASP A 29 0.27 0.65 -13.32
C ASP A 29 1.70 1.16 -13.12
N ALA A 30 2.52 0.46 -12.32
CA ALA A 30 3.91 0.83 -12.05
C ALA A 30 4.92 0.18 -13.01
N ASP A 31 4.51 -0.81 -13.81
CA ASP A 31 5.34 -1.51 -14.79
C ASP A 31 5.19 -0.86 -16.18
N ASP A 32 5.90 0.26 -16.37
CA ASP A 32 5.87 1.04 -17.62
C ASP A 32 6.41 0.25 -18.83
N GLU A 33 7.30 -0.73 -18.60
CA GLU A 33 7.97 -1.49 -19.66
C GLU A 33 7.25 -2.82 -20.00
N GLY A 34 6.34 -3.27 -19.13
CA GLY A 34 5.62 -4.53 -19.26
C GLY A 34 6.52 -5.75 -19.13
N ASP A 35 7.67 -5.62 -18.46
CA ASP A 35 8.68 -6.69 -18.33
C ASP A 35 8.56 -7.46 -16.99
N ASN A 36 7.51 -7.19 -16.23
CA ASN A 36 7.28 -7.66 -14.87
C ASN A 36 8.35 -7.20 -13.87
N LYS A 37 9.02 -6.08 -14.14
CA LYS A 37 9.94 -5.43 -13.22
C LYS A 37 9.59 -3.95 -13.09
N ILE A 38 9.71 -3.45 -11.88
CA ILE A 38 9.38 -2.08 -11.54
C ILE A 38 10.67 -1.38 -11.14
N VAL A 39 10.92 -0.20 -11.70
CA VAL A 39 12.03 0.65 -11.28
C VAL A 39 11.78 1.13 -9.85
N LEU A 40 12.83 1.24 -9.03
CA LEU A 40 12.69 1.53 -7.61
C LEU A 40 11.87 2.82 -7.35
N ASP A 41 12.09 3.87 -8.14
CA ASP A 41 11.39 5.14 -8.00
C ASP A 41 9.88 5.00 -8.22
N LYS A 42 9.47 4.24 -9.25
CA LYS A 42 8.08 3.92 -9.54
C LYS A 42 7.45 3.07 -8.45
N PHE A 43 8.22 2.12 -7.92
CA PHE A 43 7.77 1.32 -6.78
C PHE A 43 7.51 2.20 -5.54
N MET A 44 8.41 3.13 -5.23
CA MET A 44 8.24 4.05 -4.09
C MET A 44 7.05 4.99 -4.28
N GLU A 45 6.85 5.52 -5.49
CA GLU A 45 5.69 6.34 -5.84
C GLU A 45 4.37 5.55 -5.67
N ALA A 46 4.33 4.31 -6.14
CA ALA A 46 3.19 3.42 -5.98
C ALA A 46 2.89 3.09 -4.52
N ILE A 47 3.91 2.82 -3.70
CA ILE A 47 3.76 2.60 -2.26
C ILE A 47 3.26 3.85 -1.54
N ASN A 48 3.75 5.04 -1.89
CA ASN A 48 3.29 6.27 -1.26
C ASN A 48 1.80 6.55 -1.55
N CYS A 49 1.39 6.39 -2.82
CA CYS A 49 -0.01 6.50 -3.21
C CYS A 49 -0.90 5.45 -2.49
N LEU A 50 -0.37 4.25 -2.29
CA LEU A 50 -1.04 3.18 -1.60
C LEU A 50 -1.20 3.48 -0.10
N LEU A 51 -0.17 4.03 0.55
CA LEU A 51 -0.22 4.44 1.97
C LEU A 51 -1.22 5.58 2.20
N GLU A 52 -1.27 6.58 1.32
CA GLU A 52 -2.27 7.66 1.39
C GLU A 52 -3.69 7.10 1.34
N LYS A 53 -3.96 6.17 0.41
CA LYS A 53 -5.26 5.51 0.27
C LYS A 53 -5.60 4.57 1.43
N ASP A 54 -4.61 3.91 2.02
CA ASP A 54 -4.81 3.02 3.17
C ASP A 54 -5.08 3.81 4.44
N VAL A 55 -4.43 4.97 4.62
CA VAL A 55 -4.75 5.93 5.69
C VAL A 55 -6.21 6.36 5.58
N ASP A 56 -6.68 6.80 4.40
CA ASP A 56 -8.09 7.18 4.21
C ASP A 56 -9.07 6.03 4.53
N ARG A 57 -8.68 4.78 4.21
CA ARG A 57 -9.50 3.59 4.47
C ARG A 57 -9.55 3.23 5.96
N ASN A 58 -8.50 3.55 6.72
CA ASN A 58 -8.36 3.25 8.14
C ASN A 58 -8.75 4.42 9.06
N ASP A 59 -8.81 5.65 8.55
CA ASP A 59 -9.22 6.87 9.27
C ASP A 59 -10.68 6.80 9.75
N SER A 60 -11.49 5.91 9.17
CA SER A 60 -12.85 5.62 9.64
C SER A 60 -12.92 4.90 11.00
N THR A 61 -11.81 4.63 11.69
CA THR A 61 -11.80 3.87 12.97
C THR A 61 -10.87 4.36 14.08
N LEU A 62 -10.55 5.66 14.16
CA LEU A 62 -10.03 6.22 15.41
C LEU A 62 -11.11 7.01 16.17
N PRO A 63 -11.98 6.37 16.99
CA PRO A 63 -12.43 7.05 18.18
C PRO A 63 -11.18 7.29 19.04
N LEU A 64 -10.77 8.55 19.16
CA LEU A 64 -9.86 8.98 20.22
C LEU A 64 -10.32 8.29 21.53
N PRO A 65 -9.45 7.59 22.28
CA PRO A 65 -9.81 7.17 23.62
C PRO A 65 -10.14 8.45 24.38
N MET A 66 -11.44 8.70 24.59
CA MET A 66 -11.89 9.67 25.58
C MET A 66 -11.27 9.24 26.89
N SER A 67 -10.21 9.94 27.30
CA SER A 67 -9.67 9.84 28.64
C SER A 67 -10.81 10.20 29.58
N LYS A 68 -11.43 9.16 30.13
CA LYS A 68 -12.44 9.29 31.16
C LYS A 68 -11.79 10.02 32.32
N LYS A 69 -12.35 11.21 32.58
CA LYS A 69 -12.21 11.98 33.81
C LYS A 69 -12.12 11.03 35.00
N SER A 70 -10.97 10.98 35.65
CA SER A 70 -10.80 10.28 36.93
C SER A 70 -10.64 11.33 38.02
N VAL A 71 -11.70 11.40 38.83
CA VAL A 71 -11.85 11.99 40.17
C VAL A 71 -11.44 13.45 40.34
#